data_AF-S7MP93-F1
#
_entry.id   AF-S7MP93-F1
#
_cell.length_a   1.000
_cell.length_b   1.000
_cell.length_c   1.000
_cell.angle_alpha   90.00
_cell.angle_beta   90.00
_cell.angle_gamma   90.00
#
_symmetry.space_group_name_H-M   'P 1'
#
loop_
_entity.id
_entity.type
_entity.pdbx_description
1 polymer ?
#
loop_
_entity_poly.entity_id
_entity_poly.type
_entity_poly.pdbx_seq_one_letter_code
_entity_poly.pdbx_strand_id
1 'polypeptide(L)'
;MDAISIDKTGENFRLVYDTKGCFAVQRITPEEAKYKLCKVQKIFVGTKGIPHLVTHDSHTICYPDPLIKVNDTIQIDLESGKITGFIKFDTGNLCMITGGANLERIGVITNREKHPGSFDVVHVKDTTGNSFATRLSNIFVIGKGNKPWISLPRGKGSRLTIAEERDKRLAAKQLVK
;
A
#
# COMPACT_ATOMS: atom_id res chain seq x y z
N MET A 1 6.79 4.29 1.19
CA MET A 1 6.77 2.92 0.62
C MET A 1 8.04 2.77 -0.18
N ASP A 2 9.16 2.79 0.55
CA ASP A 2 10.40 3.34 0.00
C ASP A 2 11.29 2.21 -0.51
N ALA A 3 11.96 2.47 -1.62
CA ALA A 3 12.97 1.58 -2.16
C ALA A 3 14.34 2.00 -1.62
N ILE A 4 15.12 1.02 -1.16
CA ILE A 4 16.48 1.18 -0.65
C ILE A 4 17.38 0.30 -1.50
N SER A 5 18.38 0.90 -2.13
CA SER A 5 19.36 0.19 -2.98
C SER A 5 20.75 0.28 -2.35
N ILE A 6 21.50 -0.82 -2.38
CA ILE A 6 22.88 -0.88 -1.92
C ILE A 6 23.77 -1.27 -3.10
N ASP A 7 24.44 -0.29 -3.71
CA ASP A 7 25.21 -0.47 -4.94
C ASP A 7 26.36 -1.49 -4.80
N LYS A 8 27.01 -1.52 -3.63
CA LYS A 8 28.15 -2.42 -3.37
C LYS A 8 27.76 -3.90 -3.39
N THR A 9 26.57 -4.23 -2.90
CA THR A 9 26.07 -5.61 -2.84
C THR A 9 25.11 -5.93 -3.97
N GLY A 10 24.66 -4.92 -4.73
CA GLY A 10 23.63 -5.05 -5.76
C GLY A 10 22.26 -5.44 -5.19
N GLU A 11 22.04 -5.27 -3.88
CA GLU A 11 20.80 -5.66 -3.23
C GLU A 11 19.83 -4.49 -3.15
N ASN A 12 18.57 -4.78 -3.48
CA ASN A 12 17.47 -3.81 -3.42
C ASN A 12 16.41 -4.30 -2.45
N PHE A 13 15.89 -3.37 -1.67
CA PHE A 13 14.89 -3.62 -0.65
C PHE A 13 13.75 -2.61 -0.74
N ARG A 14 12.57 -3.02 -0.29
CA ARG A 14 11.44 -2.13 -0.05
C ARG A 14 11.03 -2.22 1.40
N LEU A 15 10.83 -1.05 2.01
CA LEU A 15 10.21 -0.95 3.32
C LEU A 15 8.71 -1.17 3.17
N VAL A 16 8.26 -2.29 3.74
CA VAL A 16 6.85 -2.68 3.79
C VAL A 16 6.51 -3.02 5.24
N TYR A 17 5.23 -2.98 5.57
CA TYR A 17 4.72 -3.45 6.84
C TYR A 17 4.60 -4.99 6.85
N ASP A 18 4.90 -5.66 7.97
CA ASP A 18 4.77 -7.13 8.14
C ASP A 18 3.30 -7.55 8.36
N THR A 19 2.96 -8.49 9.24
CA THR A 19 1.58 -8.74 9.71
C THR A 19 1.41 -8.48 11.22
N LYS A 20 2.49 -8.07 11.89
CA LYS A 20 2.64 -7.91 13.35
C LYS A 20 2.76 -6.47 13.84
N GLY A 21 2.80 -5.51 12.94
CA GLY A 21 2.93 -4.09 13.18
C GLY A 21 4.33 -3.51 12.98
N CYS A 22 5.25 -4.26 12.36
CA CYS A 22 6.65 -3.89 12.25
C CYS A 22 7.07 -3.65 10.80
N PHE A 23 8.04 -2.76 10.59
CA PHE A 23 8.68 -2.64 9.28
C PHE A 23 9.45 -3.92 8.95
N ALA A 24 9.08 -4.52 7.82
CA ALA A 24 9.80 -5.60 7.17
C ALA A 24 10.57 -5.06 5.96
N VAL A 25 11.80 -5.53 5.83
CA VAL A 25 12.67 -5.23 4.69
C VAL A 25 12.46 -6.33 3.65
N GLN A 26 11.65 -6.04 2.63
CA GLN A 26 11.35 -6.99 1.56
C GLN A 26 12.41 -6.88 0.45
N ARG A 27 13.07 -7.98 0.09
CA ARG A 27 13.98 -8.00 -1.08
C ARG A 27 13.16 -7.88 -2.37
N ILE A 28 13.58 -6.99 -3.27
CA ILE A 28 12.90 -6.68 -4.53
C ILE A 28 13.84 -6.83 -5.73
N THR A 29 13.27 -6.89 -6.94
CA THR A 29 14.06 -6.90 -8.18
C THR A 29 14.59 -5.49 -8.51
N PRO A 30 15.66 -5.37 -9.31
CA PRO A 30 16.17 -4.06 -9.74
C PRO A 30 15.15 -3.23 -10.51
N GLU A 31 14.28 -3.87 -11.30
CA GLU A 31 13.20 -3.19 -12.04
C GLU A 31 12.16 -2.60 -11.09
N GLU A 32 11.80 -3.34 -10.04
CA GLU A 32 10.87 -2.89 -9.03
C GLU A 32 11.44 -1.76 -8.17
N ALA A 33 12.76 -1.75 -7.97
CA ALA A 33 13.47 -0.73 -7.20
C ALA A 33 13.46 0.65 -7.85
N LYS A 34 13.26 0.73 -9.18
CA LYS A 34 13.23 2.01 -9.92
C LYS A 34 12.01 2.86 -9.62
N TYR A 35 10.93 2.27 -9.12
CA TYR A 35 9.71 3.01 -8.83
C TYR A 35 9.27 2.86 -7.38
N LYS A 36 8.40 3.77 -6.95
CA LYS A 36 7.65 3.63 -5.70
C LYS A 36 6.19 4.00 -5.91
N LEU A 37 5.34 3.45 -5.06
CA LEU A 37 3.93 3.86 -4.99
C LEU A 37 3.78 4.99 -3.98
N CYS A 38 2.95 5.96 -4.33
CA CYS A 38 2.65 7.10 -3.48
C CYS A 38 1.15 7.40 -3.47
N LYS A 39 0.56 7.41 -2.28
CA LYS A 39 -0.82 7.87 -2.08
C LYS A 39 -0.90 9.40 -2.23
N VAL A 40 -1.90 9.87 -2.96
CA VAL A 40 -2.21 11.29 -3.13
C VAL A 40 -2.94 11.81 -1.90
N GLN A 41 -2.39 12.85 -1.26
CA GLN A 41 -2.99 13.48 -0.09
C GLN A 41 -3.87 14.69 -0.43
N LYS A 42 -3.41 15.54 -1.35
CA LYS A 42 -4.16 16.72 -1.77
C LYS A 42 -3.78 17.12 -3.19
N ILE A 43 -4.74 17.73 -3.87
CA ILE A 43 -4.56 18.36 -5.18
C ILE A 43 -5.06 19.78 -5.04
N PHE A 44 -4.25 20.76 -5.44
CA PHE A 44 -4.62 22.16 -5.37
C PHE A 44 -4.03 22.93 -6.56
N VAL A 45 -4.62 24.07 -6.87
CA VAL A 45 -4.11 24.96 -7.91
C VAL A 45 -3.21 25.99 -7.24
N GLY A 46 -1.95 26.03 -7.68
CA GLY A 46 -0.93 26.96 -7.20
C GLY A 46 -0.98 28.31 -7.91
N THR A 47 0.10 29.05 -7.79
CA THR A 47 0.26 30.33 -8.48
C THR A 47 0.23 30.12 -9.99
N LYS A 48 -0.26 31.13 -10.73
CA LYS A 48 -0.41 31.08 -12.20
C LYS A 48 -1.35 29.97 -12.71
N GLY A 49 -2.23 29.44 -11.87
CA GLY A 49 -3.22 28.44 -12.29
C GLY A 49 -2.65 27.03 -12.49
N ILE A 50 -1.45 26.75 -11.99
CA ILE A 50 -0.78 25.47 -12.20
C ILE A 50 -1.31 24.42 -11.20
N PRO A 51 -1.82 23.26 -11.64
CA PRO A 51 -2.25 22.21 -10.74
C PRO A 51 -1.05 21.48 -10.11
N HIS A 52 -1.09 21.32 -8.79
CA HIS A 52 -0.10 20.58 -8.00
C HIS A 52 -0.76 19.42 -7.28
N LEU A 53 -0.08 18.28 -7.31
CA LEU A 53 -0.41 17.07 -6.56
C LEU A 53 0.61 16.88 -5.44
N VAL A 54 0.15 16.67 -4.22
CA VAL A 54 1.00 16.35 -3.06
C VAL A 54 0.76 14.92 -2.59
N THR A 55 1.84 14.18 -2.41
CA THR A 55 1.80 12.80 -1.93
C THR A 55 2.03 12.70 -0.42
N HIS A 56 1.73 11.52 0.14
CA HIS A 56 2.03 11.21 1.55
C HIS A 56 3.52 11.26 1.91
N ASP A 57 4.38 11.13 0.91
CA ASP A 57 5.83 11.17 1.05
C ASP A 57 6.38 12.56 0.69
N SER A 58 5.55 13.60 0.87
CA SER A 58 5.89 15.01 0.66
C SER A 58 6.37 15.40 -0.75
N HIS A 59 6.18 14.54 -1.75
CA HIS A 59 6.49 14.91 -3.14
C HIS A 59 5.41 15.85 -3.66
N THR A 60 5.82 16.91 -4.36
CA THR A 60 4.93 17.84 -5.05
C THR A 60 5.18 17.76 -6.54
N ILE A 61 4.19 17.27 -7.29
CA ILE A 61 4.28 17.06 -8.73
C ILE A 61 3.37 18.06 -9.44
N CYS A 62 3.93 18.81 -10.38
CA CYS A 62 3.20 19.76 -11.22
C CYS A 62 2.57 19.05 -12.42
N TYR A 63 1.44 19.57 -12.90
CA TYR A 63 0.74 19.05 -14.09
C TYR A 63 0.37 17.56 -13.99
N PRO A 64 -0.30 17.12 -12.91
CA PRO A 64 -0.83 15.75 -12.83
C PRO A 64 -1.93 15.54 -13.88
N ASP A 65 -2.16 14.27 -14.24
CA ASP A 65 -3.31 13.88 -15.06
C ASP A 65 -4.63 14.29 -14.35
N PRO A 66 -5.56 14.99 -15.03
CA PRO A 66 -6.84 15.42 -14.46
C PRO A 66 -7.72 14.29 -13.87
N LEU A 67 -7.49 13.05 -14.31
CA LEU A 67 -8.18 11.86 -13.83
C LEU A 67 -7.76 11.43 -12.42
N ILE A 68 -6.57 11.87 -11.95
CA ILE A 68 -6.05 11.54 -10.63
C ILE A 68 -6.82 12.33 -9.57
N LYS A 69 -7.32 11.63 -8.56
CA LYS A 69 -8.05 12.21 -7.42
C LYS A 69 -7.34 11.96 -6.10
N VAL A 70 -7.82 12.61 -5.04
CA VAL A 70 -7.31 12.43 -3.68
C VAL A 70 -7.59 11.00 -3.22
N ASN A 71 -6.61 10.39 -2.54
CA ASN A 71 -6.55 8.97 -2.13
C ASN A 71 -6.22 7.96 -3.21
N ASP A 72 -6.12 8.37 -4.47
CA ASP A 72 -5.54 7.52 -5.51
C ASP A 72 -4.07 7.24 -5.20
N THR A 73 -3.53 6.20 -5.83
CA THR A 73 -2.11 5.87 -5.71
C THR A 73 -1.43 6.08 -7.05
N ILE A 74 -0.35 6.85 -7.05
CA ILE A 74 0.49 7.09 -8.21
C ILE A 74 1.76 6.26 -8.12
N GLN A 75 2.23 5.77 -9.25
CA GLN A 75 3.54 5.18 -9.40
C GLN A 75 4.50 6.27 -9.87
N ILE A 76 5.54 6.51 -9.09
CA ILE A 76 6.58 7.49 -9.37
C ILE A 76 7.84 6.74 -9.76
N ASP A 77 8.44 7.12 -10.87
CA ASP A 77 9.80 6.73 -11.22
C ASP A 77 10.78 7.56 -10.38
N LEU A 78 11.68 6.89 -9.66
CA LEU A 78 12.61 7.52 -8.72
C LEU A 78 13.72 8.29 -9.43
N GLU A 79 14.08 7.90 -10.66
CA GLU A 79 15.12 8.59 -11.43
C GLU A 79 14.59 9.92 -12.00
N SER A 80 13.43 9.89 -12.66
CA SER A 80 12.87 11.09 -13.29
C SER A 80 11.97 11.93 -12.38
N GLY A 81 11.47 11.37 -11.28
CA GLY A 81 10.47 11.99 -10.41
C GLY A 81 9.09 12.15 -11.07
N LYS A 82 8.87 11.55 -12.25
CA LYS A 82 7.63 11.66 -13.01
C LYS A 82 6.66 10.53 -12.67
N ILE A 83 5.37 10.78 -12.92
CA ILE A 83 4.31 9.79 -12.76
C ILE A 83 4.33 8.86 -13.98
N THR A 84 4.50 7.56 -13.76
CA THR A 84 4.44 6.53 -14.82
C THR A 84 3.03 5.97 -15.00
N GLY A 85 2.26 5.91 -13.91
CA GLY A 85 0.91 5.37 -13.90
C GLY A 85 0.19 5.66 -12.60
N PHE A 86 -1.11 5.41 -12.57
CA PHE A 86 -1.92 5.57 -11.36
C PHE A 86 -3.00 4.48 -11.22
N ILE A 87 -3.44 4.31 -9.99
CA ILE A 87 -4.51 3.41 -9.55
C ILE A 87 -5.56 4.26 -8.85
N LYS A 88 -6.80 4.16 -9.32
CA LYS A 88 -7.94 4.81 -8.68
C LYS A 88 -8.30 4.13 -7.37
N PHE A 89 -8.65 4.93 -6.37
CA PHE A 89 -9.28 4.45 -5.15
C PHE A 89 -10.74 4.11 -5.44
N ASP A 90 -10.97 2.85 -5.77
CA ASP A 90 -12.28 2.31 -6.13
C ASP A 90 -12.47 0.91 -5.53
N THR A 91 -13.72 0.46 -5.49
CA THR A 91 -14.05 -0.91 -5.05
C THR A 91 -13.43 -1.93 -6.00
N GLY A 92 -13.09 -3.10 -5.48
CA GLY A 92 -12.44 -4.16 -6.24
C GLY A 92 -10.91 -4.03 -6.37
N ASN A 93 -10.31 -2.91 -5.97
CA ASN A 93 -8.85 -2.76 -5.98
C ASN A 93 -8.19 -3.29 -4.70
N LEU A 94 -6.95 -3.78 -4.84
CA LEU A 94 -6.15 -4.31 -3.73
C LEU A 94 -5.55 -3.18 -2.92
N CYS A 95 -5.70 -3.26 -1.60
CA CYS A 95 -5.21 -2.26 -0.67
C CYS A 95 -4.44 -2.88 0.49
N MET A 96 -3.54 -2.09 1.06
CA MET A 96 -2.79 -2.36 2.28
C MET A 96 -3.19 -1.34 3.33
N ILE A 97 -3.26 -1.78 4.58
CA ILE A 97 -3.55 -0.89 5.70
C ILE A 97 -2.26 -0.37 6.31
N THR A 98 -2.16 0.96 6.42
CA THR A 98 -0.99 1.65 6.98
C THR A 98 -1.17 2.12 8.41
N GLY A 99 -2.37 1.98 8.99
CA GLY A 99 -2.67 2.49 10.34
C GLY A 99 -3.79 1.72 11.08
N GLY A 100 -3.73 1.71 12.41
CA GLY A 100 -4.77 1.18 13.30
C GLY A 100 -4.63 -0.31 13.64
N ALA A 101 -5.66 -0.91 14.25
CA ALA A 101 -5.60 -2.29 14.76
C ALA A 101 -5.47 -3.37 13.67
N ASN A 102 -5.89 -3.04 12.44
CA ASN A 102 -5.79 -3.87 11.26
C ASN A 102 -4.52 -3.56 10.44
N LEU A 103 -3.52 -2.90 11.05
CA LEU A 103 -2.24 -2.58 10.40
C LEU A 103 -1.77 -3.76 9.55
N GLU A 104 -1.26 -3.44 8.36
CA GLU A 104 -0.50 -4.35 7.50
C GLU A 104 -1.30 -5.46 6.82
N ARG A 105 -2.60 -5.59 7.12
CA ARG A 105 -3.48 -6.50 6.39
C ARG A 105 -3.64 -6.03 4.95
N ILE A 106 -3.67 -6.99 4.02
CA ILE A 106 -3.86 -6.76 2.59
C ILE A 106 -5.16 -7.42 2.15
N GLY A 107 -6.04 -6.64 1.56
CA GLY A 107 -7.31 -7.12 1.06
C GLY A 107 -7.87 -6.26 -0.06
N VAL A 108 -8.99 -6.72 -0.61
CA VAL A 108 -9.72 -6.03 -1.67
C VAL A 108 -10.76 -5.12 -1.03
N ILE A 109 -10.85 -3.89 -1.51
CA ILE A 109 -11.87 -2.92 -1.07
C ILE A 109 -13.24 -3.43 -1.53
N THR A 110 -14.16 -3.67 -0.60
CA THR A 110 -15.52 -4.14 -0.93
C THR A 110 -16.50 -2.99 -1.01
N ASN A 111 -16.52 -2.13 0.00
CA ASN A 111 -17.46 -1.03 0.08
C ASN A 111 -16.84 0.19 0.78
N ARG A 112 -17.30 1.38 0.43
CA ARG A 112 -16.97 2.65 1.07
C ARG A 112 -18.24 3.30 1.60
N GLU A 113 -18.32 3.42 2.91
CA GLU A 113 -19.34 4.19 3.60
C GLU A 113 -18.87 5.63 3.76
N LYS A 114 -19.61 6.55 3.16
CA LYS A 114 -19.36 7.98 3.26
C LYS A 114 -20.18 8.56 4.41
N HIS A 115 -19.51 9.26 5.31
CA HIS A 115 -20.17 9.94 6.42
C HIS A 115 -19.86 11.43 6.35
N PRO A 116 -20.75 12.26 5.75
CA PRO A 116 -20.55 13.70 5.67
C PRO A 116 -20.33 14.30 7.06
N GLY A 117 -19.22 15.04 7.24
CA GLY A 117 -18.84 15.63 8.53
C GLY A 117 -18.09 14.70 9.50
N SER A 118 -17.86 13.44 9.10
CA SER A 118 -17.05 12.47 9.87
C SER A 118 -16.05 11.75 8.96
N PHE A 119 -15.41 10.71 9.48
CA PHE A 119 -14.47 9.89 8.74
C PHE A 119 -15.21 8.87 7.88
N ASP A 120 -14.80 8.77 6.61
CA ASP A 120 -15.24 7.69 5.74
C ASP A 120 -14.69 6.34 6.23
N VAL A 121 -15.58 5.36 6.30
CA VAL A 121 -15.27 3.98 6.69
C VAL A 121 -15.22 3.13 5.44
N VAL A 122 -14.23 2.26 5.35
CA VAL A 122 -14.03 1.41 4.20
C VAL A 122 -13.93 -0.03 4.68
N HIS A 123 -14.74 -0.87 4.06
CA HIS A 123 -14.77 -2.30 4.27
C HIS A 123 -13.82 -2.98 3.30
N VAL A 124 -13.02 -3.88 3.84
CA VAL A 124 -11.98 -4.60 3.12
C VAL A 124 -12.12 -6.09 3.43
N LYS A 125 -11.91 -6.92 2.42
CA LYS A 125 -11.93 -8.37 2.53
C LYS A 125 -10.57 -8.94 2.17
N ASP A 126 -9.96 -9.67 3.09
CA ASP A 126 -8.69 -10.36 2.86
C ASP A 126 -8.86 -11.57 1.93
N THR A 127 -7.73 -12.09 1.45
CA THR A 127 -7.67 -13.32 0.65
C THR A 127 -8.23 -14.56 1.37
N THR A 128 -8.12 -14.61 2.70
CA THR A 128 -8.68 -15.68 3.55
C THR A 128 -10.20 -15.55 3.77
N GLY A 129 -10.82 -14.48 3.27
CA GLY A 129 -12.26 -14.24 3.38
C GLY A 129 -12.69 -13.45 4.61
N ASN A 130 -11.75 -13.11 5.51
CA ASN A 130 -12.00 -12.27 6.67
C ASN A 130 -12.30 -10.82 6.23
N SER A 131 -13.41 -10.29 6.72
CA SER A 131 -13.80 -8.89 6.50
C SER A 131 -13.48 -8.02 7.71
N PHE A 132 -13.05 -6.79 7.48
CA PHE A 132 -12.84 -5.78 8.52
C PHE A 132 -13.01 -4.39 7.94
N ALA A 133 -13.11 -3.39 8.83
CA ALA A 133 -13.27 -2.00 8.46
C ALA A 133 -12.08 -1.16 8.94
N THR A 134 -11.73 -0.14 8.16
CA THR A 134 -10.74 0.88 8.54
C THR A 134 -11.17 2.27 8.07
N ARG A 135 -10.57 3.30 8.65
CA ARG A 135 -10.74 4.67 8.17
C ARG A 135 -10.05 4.84 6.82
N LEU A 136 -10.64 5.65 5.94
CA LEU A 136 -10.09 5.98 4.62
C LEU A 136 -8.64 6.51 4.66
N SER A 137 -8.27 7.23 5.72
CA SER A 137 -6.90 7.72 5.92
C SER A 137 -5.85 6.59 5.91
N ASN A 138 -6.21 5.44 6.49
CA ASN A 138 -5.30 4.32 6.74
C ASN A 138 -5.20 3.36 5.55
N ILE A 139 -5.93 3.62 4.46
CA ILE A 139 -5.92 2.75 3.29
C ILE A 139 -4.91 3.24 2.27
N PHE A 140 -4.10 2.33 1.78
CA PHE A 140 -3.16 2.56 0.69
C PHE A 140 -3.45 1.57 -0.44
N VAL A 141 -3.79 2.05 -1.63
CA VAL A 141 -4.10 1.17 -2.77
C VAL A 141 -2.80 0.69 -3.40
N ILE A 142 -2.61 -0.61 -3.55
CA ILE A 142 -1.35 -1.20 -4.03
C ILE A 142 -1.49 -1.94 -5.36
N GLY A 143 -2.71 -2.15 -5.85
CA GLY A 143 -2.94 -2.95 -7.06
C GLY A 143 -4.29 -2.71 -7.71
N LYS A 144 -4.38 -3.07 -9.00
CA LYS A 144 -5.63 -3.08 -9.76
C LYS A 144 -6.24 -4.48 -9.68
N GLY A 145 -7.50 -4.58 -9.26
CA GLY A 145 -8.11 -5.88 -9.01
C GLY A 145 -7.31 -6.66 -7.96
N ASN A 146 -7.00 -7.93 -8.26
CA ASN A 146 -6.17 -8.79 -7.41
C ASN A 146 -4.67 -8.79 -7.79
N LYS A 147 -4.25 -7.94 -8.74
CA LYS A 147 -2.84 -7.87 -9.18
C LYS A 147 -2.11 -6.75 -8.45
N PRO A 148 -1.23 -7.06 -7.47
CA PRO A 148 -0.43 -6.05 -6.81
C PRO A 148 0.60 -5.46 -7.78
N TRP A 149 0.88 -4.16 -7.66
CA TRP A 149 1.99 -3.49 -8.36
C TRP A 149 3.29 -3.59 -7.58
N ILE A 150 3.28 -4.17 -6.39
CA ILE A 150 4.45 -4.34 -5.53
C ILE A 150 4.55 -5.78 -5.03
N SER A 151 5.76 -6.26 -4.80
CA SER A 151 6.02 -7.53 -4.14
C SER A 151 5.54 -7.48 -2.69
N LEU A 152 4.76 -8.50 -2.32
CA LEU A 152 4.15 -8.58 -0.99
C LEU A 152 5.10 -9.27 -0.01
N PRO A 153 5.10 -8.86 1.26
CA PRO A 153 5.90 -9.48 2.32
C PRO A 153 5.41 -10.90 2.64
N ARG A 154 6.18 -11.61 3.44
CA ARG A 154 5.87 -12.99 3.86
C ARG A 154 4.47 -13.07 4.47
N GLY A 155 3.66 -14.00 3.99
CA GLY A 155 2.26 -14.14 4.43
C GLY A 155 1.26 -13.29 3.64
N LYS A 156 1.70 -12.51 2.64
CA LYS A 156 0.84 -11.77 1.70
C LYS A 156 -0.21 -10.89 2.38
N GLY A 157 0.10 -10.38 3.58
CA GLY A 157 -0.81 -9.54 4.38
C GLY A 157 -2.00 -10.27 5.00
N SER A 158 -2.02 -11.61 5.02
CA SER A 158 -3.03 -12.37 5.77
C SER A 158 -2.59 -12.52 7.22
N ARG A 159 -3.28 -11.84 8.14
CA ARG A 159 -3.08 -12.02 9.58
C ARG A 159 -3.85 -13.25 10.06
N LEU A 160 -3.11 -14.25 10.54
CA LEU A 160 -3.66 -15.46 11.16
C LEU A 160 -4.24 -15.14 12.54
N THR A 161 -5.16 -15.98 12.98
CA THR A 161 -5.62 -15.98 14.37
C THR A 161 -4.52 -16.49 15.31
N ILE A 162 -4.64 -16.17 16.60
CA ILE A 162 -3.67 -16.60 17.62
C ILE A 162 -3.57 -18.12 17.69
N ALA A 163 -4.69 -18.82 17.51
CA ALA A 163 -4.74 -20.28 17.48
C ALA A 163 -3.99 -20.85 16.26
N GLU A 164 -4.29 -20.35 15.07
CA GLU A 164 -3.63 -20.78 13.83
C GLU A 164 -2.11 -20.51 13.85
N GLU A 165 -1.69 -19.36 14.40
CA GLU A 165 -0.27 -19.04 14.53
C GLU A 165 0.43 -19.98 15.52
N ARG A 166 -0.23 -20.31 16.63
CA ARG A 166 0.27 -21.31 17.60
C ARG A 166 0.42 -22.68 16.95
N ASP A 167 -0.59 -23.15 16.24
CA ASP A 167 -0.61 -24.48 15.63
C ASP A 167 0.45 -24.58 14.53
N LYS A 168 0.58 -23.54 13.70
CA LYS A 168 1.65 -23.44 12.70
C LYS A 168 3.04 -23.50 13.34
N ARG A 169 3.23 -22.84 14.49
CA ARG A 169 4.50 -22.87 15.23
C ARG A 169 4.79 -24.25 15.82
N LEU A 170 3.77 -24.96 16.32
CA LEU A 170 3.94 -26.32 16.85
C LEU A 170 4.25 -27.33 15.74
N ALA A 171 3.54 -27.26 14.60
CA ALA A 171 3.79 -28.09 13.44
C ALA A 171 5.21 -27.89 12.89
N ALA A 172 5.68 -26.63 12.81
CA ALA A 172 7.05 -26.34 12.39
C ALA A 172 8.11 -26.94 13.34
N LYS A 173 7.84 -26.98 14.65
CA LYS A 173 8.74 -27.63 15.62
C LYS A 173 8.77 -29.15 15.49
N GLN A 174 7.67 -29.77 15.10
CA GLN A 174 7.60 -31.23 14.89
C GLN A 174 8.36 -31.65 13.64
N LEU A 175 8.37 -30.85 12.58
CA LEU A 175 9.07 -31.12 11.32
C LEU A 175 10.60 -30.99 11.40
N VAL A 176 11.12 -30.31 12.43
CA VAL A 176 12.57 -30.11 12.63
C VAL A 176 13.17 -31.20 13.54
N LYS A 177 12.33 -32.06 14.14
CA LYS A 177 12.76 -33.28 14.83
C LYS A 177 12.77 -34.45 13.85
#